data_AF-A0A382T7K2-F1
#
_entry.id   AF-A0A382T7K2-F1
#
_cell.length_a   1.000
_cell.length_b   1.000
_cell.length_c   1.000
_cell.angle_alpha   90.00
_cell.angle_beta   90.00
_cell.angle_gamma   90.00
#
_symmetry.space_group_name_H-M   'P 1'
#
loop_
_entity.id
_entity.type
_entity.pdbx_description
1 polymer ?
#
loop_
_entity_poly.entity_id
_entity_poly.type
_entity_poly.pdbx_seq_one_letter_code
_entity_poly.pdbx_strand_id
1 'polypeptide(L)'
;SLNEKDLAKLKMGSYLSVAKGSDEPPRMMIIEYKGGPKGKQPLVLVGKGITFDTGGISLKPGAAMDEMKWDMCGAASVFGVMQTLARLKAKVNIVGLMVCAENMPSARATKPGDVVTSMSGQTIEILNTDAEGRLILCDALTYAKKFKPSHVIDMATLTGAVVIALGSPASGVMANNQPLADKILAAGEASGDRAWQLPLWEEYEHCTKTNFADLANIGGGREAGTIMAASFLSNFTKDYKWAHIDIAASAWNGGTKKGGTGRPVPLLAELILKGNL
;
A
#
# COMPACT_ATOMS: atom_id res chain seq x y z
N SER A 1 10.23 -6.85 -13.96
CA SER A 1 8.84 -6.41 -13.69
C SER A 1 7.90 -7.53 -14.10
N LEU A 2 6.64 -7.47 -13.68
CA LEU A 2 5.56 -8.35 -14.11
C LEU A 2 4.57 -7.54 -14.95
N ASN A 3 4.21 -8.07 -16.12
CA ASN A 3 3.14 -7.53 -16.96
C ASN A 3 1.80 -8.19 -16.62
N GLU A 4 0.70 -7.70 -17.19
CA GLU A 4 -0.64 -8.24 -17.00
C GLU A 4 -0.75 -9.77 -17.19
N LYS A 5 -0.08 -10.34 -18.20
CA LYS A 5 -0.08 -11.79 -18.43
C LYS A 5 0.66 -12.54 -17.31
N ASP A 6 1.73 -11.96 -16.77
CA ASP A 6 2.43 -12.53 -15.63
C ASP A 6 1.58 -12.47 -14.35
N LEU A 7 0.88 -11.36 -14.11
CA LEU A 7 -0.07 -11.21 -13.00
C LEU A 7 -1.19 -12.26 -13.11
N ALA A 8 -1.71 -12.52 -14.31
CA ALA A 8 -2.72 -13.54 -14.56
C ALA A 8 -2.22 -14.95 -14.29
N LYS A 9 -1.00 -15.29 -14.72
CA LYS A 9 -0.36 -16.59 -14.41
C LYS A 9 -0.16 -16.79 -12.92
N LEU A 10 0.11 -15.72 -12.18
CA LEU A 10 0.24 -15.72 -10.73
C LEU A 10 -1.10 -15.68 -9.99
N LYS A 11 -2.23 -15.66 -10.71
CA LYS A 11 -3.59 -15.58 -10.16
C LYS A 11 -3.81 -14.34 -9.27
N MET A 12 -3.20 -13.21 -9.62
CA MET A 12 -3.42 -11.92 -8.95
C MET A 12 -4.75 -11.29 -9.41
N GLY A 13 -5.86 -12.00 -9.15
CA GLY A 13 -7.18 -11.63 -9.64
C GLY A 13 -7.73 -10.35 -8.99
N SER A 14 -7.34 -10.05 -7.75
CA SER A 14 -7.72 -8.82 -7.07
C SER A 14 -7.06 -7.60 -7.73
N TYR A 15 -5.76 -7.68 -7.98
CA TYR A 15 -5.01 -6.64 -8.71
C TYR A 15 -5.57 -6.46 -10.13
N LEU A 16 -5.70 -7.55 -10.88
CA LEU A 16 -6.22 -7.49 -12.26
C LEU A 16 -7.63 -6.90 -12.33
N SER A 17 -8.45 -7.08 -11.30
CA SER A 17 -9.79 -6.48 -11.27
C SER A 17 -9.76 -4.95 -11.28
N VAL A 18 -8.80 -4.33 -10.60
CA VAL A 18 -8.66 -2.87 -10.55
C VAL A 18 -8.27 -2.31 -11.92
N ALA A 19 -7.29 -2.93 -12.57
CA ALA A 19 -6.76 -2.45 -13.84
C ALA A 19 -7.68 -2.71 -15.05
N LYS A 20 -8.65 -3.62 -14.90
CA LYS A 20 -9.57 -4.06 -15.97
C LYS A 20 -10.32 -2.92 -16.65
N GLY A 21 -10.55 -1.83 -15.92
CA GLY A 21 -11.27 -0.66 -16.40
C GLY A 21 -10.46 0.24 -17.35
N SER A 22 -9.13 0.26 -17.24
CA SER A 22 -8.26 1.12 -18.05
C SER A 22 -7.82 0.45 -19.36
N ASP A 23 -7.42 1.28 -20.32
CA ASP A 23 -6.68 0.85 -21.51
C ASP A 23 -5.16 0.80 -21.23
N GLU A 24 -4.68 1.46 -20.17
CA GLU A 24 -3.31 1.39 -19.70
C GLU A 24 -3.08 0.09 -18.88
N PRO A 25 -2.16 -0.79 -19.31
CA PRO A 25 -2.02 -2.10 -18.69
C PRO A 25 -1.32 -2.04 -17.33
N PRO A 26 -1.69 -2.90 -16.36
CA PRO A 26 -1.03 -2.94 -15.06
C PRO A 26 0.41 -3.43 -15.18
N ARG A 27 1.24 -2.97 -14.24
CA ARG A 27 2.66 -3.34 -14.12
C ARG A 27 3.09 -3.41 -12.66
N MET A 28 3.67 -4.54 -12.25
CA MET A 28 4.37 -4.62 -10.97
C MET A 28 5.88 -4.57 -11.21
N MET A 29 6.52 -3.47 -10.83
CA MET A 29 7.97 -3.33 -10.93
C MET A 29 8.63 -3.87 -9.67
N ILE A 30 9.76 -4.55 -9.85
CA ILE A 30 10.50 -5.21 -8.78
C ILE A 30 11.95 -4.73 -8.88
N ILE A 31 12.45 -4.12 -7.81
CA ILE A 31 13.86 -3.74 -7.67
C ILE A 31 14.46 -4.57 -6.54
N GLU A 32 15.48 -5.37 -6.83
CA GLU A 32 16.24 -6.10 -5.81
C GLU A 32 17.59 -5.41 -5.57
N TYR A 33 17.80 -4.91 -4.36
CA TYR A 33 19.07 -4.35 -3.92
C TYR A 33 19.77 -5.32 -2.96
N LYS A 34 20.93 -5.84 -3.36
CA LYS A 34 21.68 -6.89 -2.64
C LYS A 34 23.00 -6.35 -2.10
N GLY A 35 22.92 -5.32 -1.26
CA GLY A 35 24.09 -4.66 -0.68
C GLY A 35 24.59 -5.27 0.64
N GLY A 36 23.79 -6.12 1.28
CA GLY A 36 24.09 -6.77 2.55
C GLY A 36 24.72 -8.15 2.41
N PRO A 37 24.92 -8.87 3.53
CA PRO A 37 25.47 -10.22 3.50
C PRO A 37 24.63 -11.18 2.65
N LYS A 38 25.31 -12.06 1.90
CA LYS A 38 24.64 -13.10 1.11
C LYS A 38 23.83 -14.01 2.04
N GLY A 39 22.58 -14.27 1.67
CA GLY A 39 21.67 -15.12 2.46
C GLY A 39 20.95 -14.43 3.62
N LYS A 40 21.30 -13.19 3.99
CA LYS A 40 20.49 -12.42 4.96
C LYS A 40 19.13 -12.12 4.32
N GLN A 41 18.05 -12.42 5.06
CA GLN A 41 16.68 -12.15 4.64
C GLN A 41 16.49 -10.66 4.32
N PRO A 42 15.78 -10.31 3.23
CA PRO A 42 15.57 -8.92 2.86
C PRO A 42 14.43 -8.27 3.67
N LEU A 43 14.46 -6.95 3.80
CA LEU A 43 13.25 -6.16 4.04
C LEU A 43 12.54 -5.97 2.68
N VAL A 44 11.23 -6.18 2.64
CA VAL A 44 10.42 -5.90 1.44
C VAL A 44 9.64 -4.60 1.65
N LEU A 45 9.74 -3.68 0.70
CA LEU A 45 8.93 -2.47 0.64
C LEU A 45 7.87 -2.62 -0.46
N VAL A 46 6.61 -2.30 -0.18
CA VAL A 46 5.50 -2.42 -1.13
C VAL A 46 4.80 -1.06 -1.26
N GLY A 47 4.79 -0.49 -2.46
CA GLY A 47 4.22 0.83 -2.70
C GLY A 47 2.96 0.76 -3.56
N LYS A 48 1.86 1.34 -3.08
CA LYS A 48 0.66 1.61 -3.91
C LYS A 48 1.05 2.53 -5.06
N GLY A 49 0.77 2.08 -6.29
CA GLY A 49 1.15 2.76 -7.53
C GLY A 49 -0.04 3.07 -8.42
N ILE A 50 -1.18 3.50 -7.88
CA ILE A 50 -2.31 3.89 -8.72
C ILE A 50 -1.96 5.20 -9.43
N THR A 51 -1.68 5.14 -10.73
CA THR A 51 -1.14 6.28 -11.48
C THR A 51 -2.17 7.39 -11.68
N PHE A 52 -3.44 7.01 -11.72
CA PHE A 52 -4.58 7.89 -11.62
C PHE A 52 -5.77 7.13 -11.05
N ASP A 53 -6.52 7.77 -10.16
CA ASP A 53 -7.67 7.19 -9.47
C ASP A 53 -8.92 8.04 -9.66
N THR A 54 -9.80 7.60 -10.56
CA THR A 54 -11.13 8.21 -10.70
C THR A 54 -12.13 7.64 -9.68
N GLY A 55 -11.77 6.56 -8.99
CA GLY A 55 -12.65 5.69 -8.21
C GLY A 55 -13.35 4.59 -9.00
N GLY A 56 -13.07 4.43 -10.29
CA GLY A 56 -13.75 3.44 -11.14
C GLY A 56 -15.26 3.74 -11.30
N ILE A 57 -16.11 2.73 -11.18
CA ILE A 57 -17.57 2.87 -11.24
C ILE A 57 -18.12 3.67 -10.05
N SER A 58 -17.51 3.52 -8.87
CA SER A 58 -17.72 4.37 -7.70
C SER A 58 -17.01 5.73 -7.86
N LEU A 59 -17.40 6.47 -8.90
CA LEU A 59 -16.71 7.66 -9.39
C LEU A 59 -16.59 8.75 -8.31
N LYS A 60 -15.37 9.26 -8.13
CA LYS A 60 -15.10 10.42 -7.26
C LYS A 60 -15.77 11.69 -7.80
N PRO A 61 -16.11 12.65 -6.93
CA PRO A 61 -16.49 14.00 -7.37
C PRO A 61 -15.37 14.65 -8.19
N GLY A 62 -15.72 15.54 -9.14
CA GLY A 62 -14.73 16.19 -10.01
C GLY A 62 -13.78 17.17 -9.29
N ALA A 63 -14.20 17.71 -8.14
CA ALA A 63 -13.37 18.63 -7.36
C ALA A 63 -12.10 17.92 -6.84
N ALA A 64 -10.93 18.50 -7.12
CA ALA A 64 -9.61 17.99 -6.74
C ALA A 64 -9.25 16.59 -7.29
N MET A 65 -10.00 16.05 -8.26
CA MET A 65 -9.67 14.77 -8.90
C MET A 65 -8.30 14.80 -9.59
N ASP A 66 -7.82 15.98 -10.02
CA ASP A 66 -6.48 16.15 -10.58
C ASP A 66 -5.34 15.82 -9.59
N GLU A 67 -5.64 15.80 -8.28
CA GLU A 67 -4.71 15.38 -7.24
C GLU A 67 -4.56 13.86 -7.15
N MET A 68 -5.45 13.09 -7.77
CA MET A 68 -5.35 11.62 -7.79
C MET A 68 -4.20 11.11 -8.66
N LYS A 69 -3.49 12.00 -9.36
CA LYS A 69 -2.14 11.69 -9.90
C LYS A 69 -1.10 11.40 -8.82
N TRP A 70 -1.35 11.82 -7.57
CA TRP A 70 -0.50 11.53 -6.41
C TRP A 70 -0.80 10.17 -5.79
N ASP A 71 -1.77 9.43 -6.32
CA ASP A 71 -2.20 8.15 -5.76
C ASP A 71 -1.21 6.98 -6.00
N MET A 72 -0.09 7.32 -6.63
CA MET A 72 1.09 6.49 -6.85
C MET A 72 2.27 6.86 -5.94
N CYS A 73 2.08 7.78 -4.98
CA CYS A 73 3.17 8.25 -4.10
C CYS A 73 3.76 7.15 -3.22
N GLY A 74 3.02 6.07 -2.95
CA GLY A 74 3.57 4.87 -2.29
C GLY A 74 4.68 4.23 -3.12
N ALA A 75 4.40 3.95 -4.40
CA ALA A 75 5.38 3.44 -5.36
C ALA A 75 6.52 4.44 -5.61
N ALA A 76 6.23 5.74 -5.69
CA ALA A 76 7.25 6.78 -5.81
C ALA A 76 8.21 6.79 -4.60
N SER A 77 7.68 6.60 -3.40
CA SER A 77 8.47 6.50 -2.17
C SER A 77 9.36 5.25 -2.16
N VAL A 78 8.84 4.09 -2.58
CA VAL A 78 9.67 2.89 -2.77
C VAL A 78 10.83 3.20 -3.72
N PHE A 79 10.56 3.79 -4.87
CA PHE A 79 11.60 4.17 -5.83
C PHE A 79 12.65 5.11 -5.20
N GLY A 80 12.20 6.15 -4.49
CA GLY A 80 13.08 7.11 -3.81
C GLY A 80 13.97 6.47 -2.74
N VAL A 81 13.43 5.55 -1.94
CA VAL A 81 14.23 4.79 -0.96
C VAL A 81 15.26 3.91 -1.66
N MET A 82 14.86 3.15 -2.69
CA MET A 82 15.79 2.28 -3.43
C MET A 82 16.92 3.08 -4.07
N GLN A 83 16.61 4.25 -4.65
CA GLN A 83 17.61 5.17 -5.21
C GLN A 83 18.57 5.69 -4.13
N THR A 84 18.04 6.08 -2.97
CA THR A 84 18.83 6.57 -1.83
C THR A 84 19.82 5.52 -1.35
N LEU A 85 19.35 4.29 -1.12
CA LEU A 85 20.20 3.19 -0.63
C LEU A 85 21.29 2.81 -1.63
N ALA A 86 20.98 2.81 -2.93
CA ALA A 86 21.95 2.54 -3.98
C ALA A 86 23.05 3.61 -4.03
N ARG A 87 22.69 4.90 -3.93
CA ARG A 87 23.64 6.02 -3.90
C ARG A 87 24.56 5.97 -2.67
N LEU A 88 24.01 5.58 -1.52
CA LEU A 88 24.77 5.41 -0.28
C LEU A 88 25.60 4.11 -0.23
N LYS A 89 25.44 3.22 -1.21
CA LYS A 89 26.04 1.87 -1.20
C LYS A 89 25.74 1.13 0.11
N ALA A 90 24.52 1.28 0.61
CA ALA A 90 24.08 0.78 1.90
C ALA A 90 24.29 -0.74 2.02
N LYS A 91 24.67 -1.22 3.20
CA LYS A 91 25.00 -2.64 3.43
C LYS A 91 23.79 -3.47 3.87
N VAL A 92 22.71 -3.39 3.09
CA VAL A 92 21.40 -3.99 3.38
C VAL A 92 20.85 -4.76 2.18
N ASN A 93 19.96 -5.71 2.43
CA ASN A 93 19.21 -6.43 1.38
C ASN A 93 17.76 -5.92 1.38
N ILE A 94 17.33 -5.30 0.28
CA ILE A 94 15.99 -4.74 0.13
C ILE A 94 15.36 -5.23 -1.17
N VAL A 95 14.07 -5.50 -1.14
CA VAL A 95 13.25 -5.69 -2.33
C VAL A 95 12.17 -4.62 -2.36
N GLY A 96 12.14 -3.80 -3.40
CA GLY A 96 11.09 -2.81 -3.63
C GLY A 96 10.07 -3.32 -4.65
N LEU A 97 8.80 -3.38 -4.26
CA LEU A 97 7.65 -3.70 -5.11
C LEU A 97 6.87 -2.40 -5.37
N MET A 98 6.79 -1.98 -6.62
CA MET A 98 5.92 -0.87 -7.04
C MET A 98 4.74 -1.45 -7.80
N VAL A 99 3.56 -1.31 -7.23
CA VAL A 99 2.35 -2.02 -7.65
C VAL A 99 1.49 -1.06 -8.47
N CYS A 100 1.71 -1.00 -9.79
CA CYS A 100 1.12 0.03 -10.63
C CYS A 100 -0.12 -0.42 -11.41
N ALA A 101 -1.17 0.38 -11.33
CA ALA A 101 -2.40 0.25 -12.10
C ALA A 101 -2.99 1.64 -12.35
N GLU A 102 -4.01 1.72 -13.18
CA GLU A 102 -4.87 2.89 -13.29
C GLU A 102 -6.31 2.46 -12.99
N ASN A 103 -7.03 3.22 -12.15
CA ASN A 103 -8.42 2.91 -11.78
C ASN A 103 -9.37 3.82 -12.55
N MET A 104 -10.04 3.26 -13.57
CA MET A 104 -10.84 4.01 -14.55
C MET A 104 -12.25 3.42 -14.70
N PRO A 105 -13.31 4.25 -14.85
CA PRO A 105 -14.60 3.76 -15.28
C PRO A 105 -14.52 3.34 -16.75
N SER A 106 -15.11 2.20 -17.08
CA SER A 106 -15.38 1.81 -18.45
C SER A 106 -16.45 0.73 -18.47
N ALA A 107 -16.92 0.36 -19.67
CA ALA A 107 -17.85 -0.76 -19.84
C ALA A 107 -17.28 -2.11 -19.37
N ARG A 108 -15.94 -2.21 -19.18
CA ARG A 108 -15.26 -3.42 -18.71
C ARG A 108 -14.86 -3.35 -17.24
N ALA A 109 -15.00 -2.18 -16.61
CA ALA A 109 -14.57 -1.94 -15.25
C ALA A 109 -15.26 -2.89 -14.27
N THR A 110 -14.53 -3.20 -13.20
CA THR A 110 -15.09 -3.88 -12.04
C THR A 110 -16.21 -3.04 -11.44
N LYS A 111 -17.24 -3.72 -10.91
CA LYS A 111 -18.45 -3.09 -10.40
C LYS A 111 -18.60 -3.38 -8.91
N PRO A 112 -19.26 -2.48 -8.15
CA PRO A 112 -19.76 -2.82 -6.83
C PRO A 112 -20.59 -4.12 -6.87
N GLY A 113 -20.31 -5.06 -5.97
CA GLY A 113 -20.90 -6.40 -5.88
C GLY A 113 -20.13 -7.50 -6.64
N ASP A 114 -19.12 -7.17 -7.45
CA ASP A 114 -18.26 -8.20 -8.04
C ASP A 114 -17.46 -8.91 -6.93
N VAL A 115 -17.38 -10.25 -7.01
CA VAL A 115 -16.52 -11.07 -6.15
C VAL A 115 -15.31 -11.53 -6.95
N VAL A 116 -14.11 -11.26 -6.43
CA VAL A 116 -12.84 -11.60 -7.09
C VAL A 116 -12.01 -12.52 -6.20
N THR A 117 -11.19 -13.37 -6.82
CA THR A 117 -10.23 -14.23 -6.09
C THR A 117 -8.86 -13.59 -6.09
N SER A 118 -8.31 -13.33 -4.91
CA SER A 118 -6.93 -12.84 -4.72
C SER A 118 -5.90 -13.94 -5.00
N MET A 119 -4.63 -13.56 -5.13
CA MET A 119 -3.49 -14.46 -5.22
C MET A 119 -3.41 -15.43 -4.03
N SER A 120 -3.89 -15.00 -2.85
CA SER A 120 -3.91 -15.84 -1.65
C SER A 120 -4.95 -16.96 -1.70
N GLY A 121 -5.86 -16.92 -2.67
CA GLY A 121 -7.03 -17.80 -2.75
C GLY A 121 -8.27 -17.26 -2.04
N GLN A 122 -8.11 -16.28 -1.13
CA GLN A 122 -9.24 -15.59 -0.50
C GLN A 122 -10.07 -14.82 -1.53
N THR A 123 -11.38 -14.92 -1.40
CA THR A 123 -12.38 -14.18 -2.18
C THR A 123 -12.69 -12.84 -1.54
N ILE A 124 -12.86 -11.81 -2.38
CA ILE A 124 -13.12 -10.43 -1.95
C ILE A 124 -14.36 -9.92 -2.67
N GLU A 125 -15.40 -9.56 -1.92
CA GLU A 125 -16.51 -8.77 -2.43
C GLU A 125 -16.12 -7.29 -2.52
N ILE A 126 -16.22 -6.74 -3.71
CA ILE A 126 -15.88 -5.34 -3.98
C ILE A 126 -17.14 -4.52 -3.81
N LEU A 127 -17.32 -3.88 -2.66
CA LEU A 127 -18.49 -3.03 -2.38
C LEU A 127 -18.30 -1.58 -2.85
N ASN A 128 -17.05 -1.14 -3.01
CA ASN A 128 -16.72 0.18 -3.55
C ASN A 128 -15.43 0.10 -4.37
N THR A 129 -15.46 0.54 -5.63
CA THR A 129 -14.30 0.47 -6.53
C THR A 129 -13.29 1.60 -6.31
N ASP A 130 -13.60 2.57 -5.43
CA ASP A 130 -12.71 3.62 -4.92
C ASP A 130 -11.88 3.16 -3.70
N ALA A 131 -12.05 1.90 -3.31
CA ALA A 131 -11.21 1.22 -2.33
C ALA A 131 -10.32 0.19 -3.04
N GLU A 132 -9.68 0.63 -4.13
CA GLU A 132 -8.86 -0.17 -5.05
C GLU A 132 -7.43 -0.38 -4.58
N GLY A 133 -6.84 0.59 -3.86
CA GLY A 133 -5.44 0.54 -3.45
C GLY A 133 -5.15 -0.71 -2.62
N ARG A 134 -6.07 -1.08 -1.73
CA ARG A 134 -5.95 -2.30 -0.92
C ARG A 134 -6.10 -3.58 -1.75
N LEU A 135 -6.86 -3.54 -2.85
CA LEU A 135 -7.05 -4.68 -3.76
C LEU A 135 -5.79 -5.00 -4.56
N ILE A 136 -5.03 -3.99 -5.00
CA ILE A 136 -3.74 -4.24 -5.65
C ILE A 136 -2.66 -4.66 -4.63
N LEU A 137 -2.71 -4.09 -3.43
CA LEU A 137 -1.72 -4.37 -2.38
C LEU A 137 -1.85 -5.78 -1.81
N CYS A 138 -3.06 -6.32 -1.63
CA CYS A 138 -3.23 -7.66 -1.04
C CYS A 138 -2.54 -8.77 -1.87
N ASP A 139 -2.60 -8.66 -3.19
CA ASP A 139 -1.89 -9.58 -4.10
C ASP A 139 -0.38 -9.38 -4.05
N ALA A 140 0.09 -8.13 -3.99
CA ALA A 140 1.51 -7.83 -3.86
C ALA A 140 2.09 -8.28 -2.50
N LEU A 141 1.33 -8.14 -1.42
CA LEU A 141 1.68 -8.64 -0.08
C LEU A 141 1.75 -10.17 -0.08
N THR A 142 0.78 -10.84 -0.72
CA THR A 142 0.85 -12.30 -0.92
C THR A 142 2.11 -12.70 -1.71
N TYR A 143 2.44 -11.97 -2.76
CA TYR A 143 3.64 -12.20 -3.56
C TYR A 143 4.94 -11.99 -2.78
N ALA A 144 4.97 -11.04 -1.83
CA ALA A 144 6.15 -10.72 -1.04
C ALA A 144 6.70 -11.94 -0.26
N LYS A 145 5.83 -12.90 0.11
CA LYS A 145 6.19 -14.15 0.80
C LYS A 145 7.32 -14.91 0.11
N LYS A 146 7.37 -14.90 -1.23
CA LYS A 146 8.37 -15.66 -2.00
C LYS A 146 9.81 -15.22 -1.68
N PHE A 147 10.00 -14.00 -1.19
CA PHE A 147 11.32 -13.46 -0.86
C PHE A 147 11.80 -13.85 0.54
N LYS A 148 10.98 -14.54 1.34
CA LYS A 148 11.26 -14.92 2.74
C LYS A 148 11.74 -13.69 3.55
N PRO A 149 10.93 -12.62 3.62
CA PRO A 149 11.35 -11.35 4.18
C PRO A 149 11.59 -11.43 5.69
N SER A 150 12.52 -10.61 6.20
CA SER A 150 12.63 -10.39 7.65
C SER A 150 11.44 -9.56 8.15
N HIS A 151 11.05 -8.56 7.35
CA HIS A 151 9.92 -7.67 7.56
C HIS A 151 9.34 -7.24 6.20
N VAL A 152 8.08 -6.83 6.20
CA VAL A 152 7.41 -6.22 5.04
C VAL A 152 6.80 -4.90 5.49
N ILE A 153 7.05 -3.82 4.75
CA ILE A 153 6.41 -2.52 5.00
C ILE A 153 5.71 -2.10 3.72
N ASP A 154 4.40 -1.87 3.79
CA ASP A 154 3.70 -1.23 2.69
C ASP A 154 3.40 0.24 2.98
N MET A 155 3.38 1.05 1.92
CA MET A 155 3.06 2.48 1.98
C MET A 155 2.08 2.84 0.88
N ALA A 156 1.02 3.55 1.25
CA ALA A 156 -0.05 3.85 0.33
C ALA A 156 -0.77 5.15 0.70
N THR A 157 -1.14 5.92 -0.32
CA THR A 157 -2.16 6.95 -0.22
C THR A 157 -3.52 6.24 -0.15
N LEU A 158 -3.84 5.68 1.02
CA LEU A 158 -4.87 4.64 1.10
C LEU A 158 -6.24 5.17 1.52
N THR A 159 -6.31 6.09 2.47
CA THR A 159 -7.60 6.54 3.00
C THR A 159 -7.70 8.05 3.17
N GLY A 160 -8.85 8.61 2.80
CA GLY A 160 -9.20 9.97 3.24
C GLY A 160 -9.36 10.07 4.77
N ALA A 161 -9.68 8.96 5.43
CA ALA A 161 -9.85 8.90 6.88
C ALA A 161 -8.56 9.25 7.65
N VAL A 162 -7.37 8.92 7.15
CA VAL A 162 -6.12 9.26 7.86
C VAL A 162 -5.85 10.77 7.79
N VAL A 163 -6.28 11.43 6.71
CA VAL A 163 -6.19 12.88 6.54
C VAL A 163 -7.01 13.58 7.63
N ILE A 164 -8.21 13.07 7.90
CA ILE A 164 -9.09 13.59 8.97
C ILE A 164 -8.50 13.29 10.35
N ALA A 165 -7.93 12.09 10.55
CA ALA A 165 -7.44 11.66 11.85
C ALA A 165 -6.14 12.37 12.29
N LEU A 166 -5.18 12.54 11.37
CA LEU A 166 -3.81 12.98 11.71
C LEU A 166 -3.40 14.30 11.04
N GLY A 167 -4.11 14.75 10.01
CA GLY A 167 -3.69 15.87 9.18
C GLY A 167 -2.33 15.63 8.51
N SER A 168 -1.79 16.65 7.83
CA SER A 168 -0.53 16.52 7.09
C SER A 168 0.79 16.38 7.89
N PRO A 169 0.87 16.70 9.21
CA PRO A 169 2.13 16.54 9.94
C PRO A 169 2.64 15.09 10.05
N ALA A 170 1.75 14.09 10.11
CA ALA A 170 2.15 12.70 10.37
C ALA A 170 1.48 11.69 9.43
N SER A 171 2.19 10.60 9.13
CA SER A 171 1.62 9.43 8.45
C SER A 171 0.98 8.47 9.46
N GLY A 172 -0.05 7.71 9.08
CA GLY A 172 -0.66 6.71 9.95
C GLY A 172 0.06 5.37 9.89
N VAL A 173 0.33 4.72 11.02
CA VAL A 173 1.01 3.41 11.10
C VAL A 173 0.12 2.38 11.76
N MET A 174 -0.01 1.22 11.14
CA MET A 174 -0.65 0.03 11.72
C MET A 174 0.27 -1.16 11.50
N ALA A 175 0.35 -2.10 12.43
CA ALA A 175 1.28 -3.22 12.32
C ALA A 175 0.76 -4.48 13.01
N ASN A 176 1.18 -5.64 12.52
CA ASN A 176 0.99 -6.92 13.22
C ASN A 176 2.15 -7.25 14.19
N ASN A 177 3.14 -6.38 14.26
CA ASN A 177 4.34 -6.56 15.08
C ASN A 177 4.70 -5.23 15.78
N GLN A 178 4.45 -5.16 17.09
CA GLN A 178 4.71 -3.95 17.87
C GLN A 178 6.18 -3.47 17.81
N PRO A 179 7.20 -4.35 17.92
CA PRO A 179 8.59 -3.90 17.79
C PRO A 179 8.92 -3.25 16.44
N LEU A 180 8.26 -3.65 15.35
CA LEU A 180 8.40 -3.00 14.06
C LEU A 180 7.75 -1.61 14.06
N ALA A 181 6.55 -1.48 14.64
CA ALA A 181 5.87 -0.19 14.78
C ALA A 181 6.72 0.80 15.59
N ASP A 182 7.25 0.38 16.74
CA ASP A 182 8.08 1.24 17.60
C ASP A 182 9.31 1.77 16.86
N LYS A 183 9.96 0.91 16.05
CA LYS A 183 11.11 1.30 15.22
C LYS A 183 10.72 2.29 14.13
N ILE A 184 9.56 2.13 13.48
CA ILE A 184 9.03 3.05 12.49
C ILE A 184 8.79 4.43 13.11
N LEU A 185 8.15 4.48 14.29
CA LEU A 185 7.87 5.73 15.00
C LEU A 185 9.18 6.44 15.42
N ALA A 186 10.14 5.69 15.98
CA ALA A 186 11.43 6.23 16.36
C ALA A 186 12.21 6.79 15.15
N ALA A 187 12.18 6.10 14.00
CA ALA A 187 12.78 6.59 12.76
C ALA A 187 12.08 7.85 12.23
N GLY A 188 10.75 7.94 12.39
CA GLY A 188 9.99 9.13 12.02
C GLY A 188 10.37 10.35 12.84
N GLU A 189 10.56 10.18 14.15
CA GLU A 189 11.08 11.25 15.02
C GLU A 189 12.52 11.64 14.66
N ALA A 190 13.41 10.67 14.46
CA ALA A 190 14.82 10.92 14.15
C ALA A 190 15.05 11.61 12.80
N SER A 191 14.21 11.32 11.80
CA SER A 191 14.28 11.92 10.46
C SER A 191 13.49 13.22 10.32
N GLY A 192 12.64 13.56 11.30
CA GLY A 192 11.66 14.65 11.21
C GLY A 192 10.44 14.33 10.34
N ASP A 193 10.38 13.13 9.75
CA ASP A 193 9.26 12.64 8.96
C ASP A 193 8.36 11.76 9.83
N ARG A 194 7.57 12.43 10.68
CA ARG A 194 6.83 11.77 11.76
C ARG A 194 5.72 10.86 11.26
N ALA A 195 5.45 9.83 12.06
CA ALA A 195 4.32 8.94 11.91
C ALA A 195 3.66 8.69 13.27
N TRP A 196 2.41 8.23 13.28
CA TRP A 196 1.66 7.94 14.49
C TRP A 196 0.93 6.61 14.38
N GLN A 197 1.00 5.79 15.43
CA GLN A 197 0.37 4.48 15.42
C GLN A 197 -1.14 4.58 15.67
N LEU A 198 -1.91 3.88 14.84
CA LEU A 198 -3.33 3.59 15.05
C LEU A 198 -3.48 2.11 15.44
N PRO A 199 -4.54 1.75 16.19
CA PRO A 199 -4.74 0.37 16.63
C PRO A 199 -5.08 -0.55 15.46
N LEU A 200 -4.74 -1.83 15.62
CA LEU A 200 -5.15 -2.93 14.74
C LEU A 200 -5.64 -4.09 15.60
N TRP A 201 -6.67 -3.81 16.40
CA TRP A 201 -7.24 -4.78 17.33
C TRP A 201 -8.18 -5.75 16.61
N GLU A 202 -8.39 -6.93 17.19
CA GLU A 202 -9.26 -7.98 16.66
C GLU A 202 -10.71 -7.49 16.52
N GLU A 203 -11.14 -6.57 17.38
CA GLU A 203 -12.45 -5.95 17.34
C GLU A 203 -12.71 -5.21 16.02
N TYR A 204 -11.69 -4.85 15.23
CA TYR A 204 -11.88 -4.24 13.91
C TYR A 204 -11.98 -5.26 12.76
N GLU A 205 -11.76 -6.56 13.01
CA GLU A 205 -11.88 -7.59 11.96
C GLU A 205 -13.29 -7.68 11.38
N HIS A 206 -14.32 -7.34 12.16
CA HIS A 206 -15.71 -7.31 11.68
C HIS A 206 -15.91 -6.34 10.51
N CYS A 207 -15.05 -5.33 10.37
CA CYS A 207 -15.10 -4.34 9.30
C CYS A 207 -14.74 -4.89 7.92
N THR A 208 -14.46 -6.19 7.82
CA THR A 208 -14.20 -6.88 6.54
C THR A 208 -15.20 -8.00 6.27
N LYS A 209 -16.24 -8.17 7.10
CA LYS A 209 -17.21 -9.28 6.95
C LYS A 209 -18.21 -9.02 5.83
N THR A 210 -18.58 -10.10 5.13
CA THR A 210 -19.69 -10.16 4.18
C THR A 210 -20.31 -11.55 4.14
N ASN A 211 -21.50 -11.66 3.56
CA ASN A 211 -22.21 -12.93 3.36
C ASN A 211 -21.84 -13.62 2.02
N PHE A 212 -21.05 -12.97 1.15
CA PHE A 212 -20.89 -13.39 -0.25
C PHE A 212 -19.46 -13.76 -0.65
N ALA A 213 -18.49 -13.53 0.23
CA ALA A 213 -17.05 -13.77 0.01
C ALA A 213 -16.35 -13.93 1.38
N ASP A 214 -15.07 -14.28 1.37
CA ASP A 214 -14.27 -14.36 2.60
C ASP A 214 -14.11 -12.98 3.25
N LEU A 215 -13.97 -11.93 2.44
CA LEU A 215 -13.79 -10.55 2.87
C LEU A 215 -14.61 -9.59 1.99
N ALA A 216 -15.04 -8.46 2.54
CA ALA A 216 -15.42 -7.28 1.76
C ALA A 216 -14.27 -6.26 1.75
N ASN A 217 -14.07 -5.58 0.62
CA ASN A 217 -12.99 -4.60 0.48
C ASN A 217 -13.22 -3.33 1.32
N ILE A 218 -14.47 -3.04 1.66
CA ILE A 218 -14.86 -2.10 2.70
C ILE A 218 -15.86 -2.80 3.60
N GLY A 219 -15.97 -2.40 4.86
CA GLY A 219 -17.04 -2.87 5.72
C GLY A 219 -17.22 -1.96 6.92
N GLY A 220 -18.43 -1.95 7.47
CA GLY A 220 -18.85 -0.97 8.48
C GLY A 220 -19.27 0.37 7.89
N GLY A 221 -19.69 1.28 8.77
CA GLY A 221 -20.10 2.64 8.43
C GLY A 221 -18.91 3.56 8.08
N ARG A 222 -19.05 4.86 8.36
CA ARG A 222 -18.01 5.86 8.08
C ARG A 222 -16.85 5.88 9.09
N GLU A 223 -16.94 5.10 10.15
CA GLU A 223 -16.04 5.15 11.30
C GLU A 223 -14.73 4.38 11.03
N ALA A 224 -13.64 4.77 11.66
CA ALA A 224 -12.37 4.02 11.66
C ALA A 224 -11.80 3.61 10.28
N GLY A 225 -12.14 4.33 9.19
CA GLY A 225 -11.82 3.91 7.81
C GLY A 225 -10.34 3.58 7.53
N THR A 226 -9.39 4.25 8.19
CA THR A 226 -7.96 3.92 8.12
C THR A 226 -7.63 2.56 8.74
N ILE A 227 -8.18 2.29 9.92
CA ILE A 227 -7.98 1.02 10.63
C ILE A 227 -8.65 -0.12 9.85
N MET A 228 -9.84 0.12 9.29
CA MET A 228 -10.54 -0.85 8.45
C MET A 228 -9.72 -1.25 7.21
N ALA A 229 -9.07 -0.26 6.57
CA ALA A 229 -8.20 -0.51 5.42
C ALA A 229 -6.99 -1.37 5.81
N ALA A 230 -6.35 -1.07 6.95
CA ALA A 230 -5.24 -1.85 7.46
C ALA A 230 -5.68 -3.26 7.93
N SER A 231 -6.88 -3.40 8.49
CA SER A 231 -7.48 -4.70 8.85
C SER A 231 -7.75 -5.57 7.62
N PHE A 232 -8.22 -4.97 6.52
CA PHE A 232 -8.29 -5.68 5.24
C PHE A 232 -6.90 -6.19 4.81
N LEU A 233 -5.87 -5.33 4.84
CA LEU A 233 -4.51 -5.72 4.44
C LEU A 233 -3.90 -6.80 5.35
N SER A 234 -4.18 -6.77 6.66
CA SER A 234 -3.59 -7.71 7.63
C SER A 234 -3.97 -9.17 7.37
N ASN A 235 -5.11 -9.42 6.71
CA ASN A 235 -5.53 -10.76 6.28
C ASN A 235 -4.55 -11.41 5.29
N PHE A 236 -3.67 -10.63 4.66
CA PHE A 236 -2.70 -11.11 3.66
C PHE A 236 -1.26 -11.16 4.19
N THR A 237 -1.03 -10.82 5.46
CA THR A 237 0.32 -10.57 6.02
C THR A 237 0.69 -11.46 7.21
N LYS A 238 -0.08 -12.52 7.46
CA LYS A 238 0.07 -13.41 8.64
C LYS A 238 1.42 -14.16 8.72
N ASP A 239 2.14 -14.34 7.61
CA ASP A 239 3.36 -15.16 7.53
C ASP A 239 4.66 -14.41 7.84
N TYR A 240 4.59 -13.10 8.07
CA TYR A 240 5.77 -12.25 8.30
C TYR A 240 5.43 -11.05 9.18
N LYS A 241 6.48 -10.41 9.70
CA LYS A 241 6.35 -9.14 10.43
C LYS A 241 6.02 -8.04 9.44
N TRP A 242 4.94 -7.31 9.71
CA TRP A 242 4.37 -6.37 8.77
C TRP A 242 3.92 -5.07 9.42
N ALA A 243 4.09 -3.98 8.69
CA ALA A 243 3.50 -2.69 8.97
C ALA A 243 2.96 -2.03 7.70
N HIS A 244 1.83 -1.35 7.85
CA HIS A 244 1.23 -0.44 6.88
C HIS A 244 1.51 1.00 7.29
N ILE A 245 1.90 1.83 6.32
CA ILE A 245 2.03 3.27 6.46
C ILE A 245 1.02 3.95 5.52
N ASP A 246 -0.07 4.50 6.07
CA ASP A 246 -1.00 5.33 5.30
C ASP A 246 -0.42 6.75 5.18
N ILE A 247 -0.04 7.11 3.96
CA ILE A 247 0.63 8.36 3.62
C ILE A 247 -0.30 9.33 2.91
N ALA A 248 -1.60 9.05 2.83
CA ALA A 248 -2.55 9.93 2.15
C ALA A 248 -2.55 11.36 2.72
N ALA A 249 -2.25 11.52 4.01
CA ALA A 249 -2.18 12.83 4.64
C ALA A 249 -0.85 13.58 4.35
N SER A 250 0.23 12.87 4.06
CA SER A 250 1.59 13.41 4.09
C SER A 250 2.30 13.41 2.72
N ALA A 251 1.80 12.66 1.75
CA ALA A 251 2.46 12.40 0.48
C ALA A 251 2.45 13.57 -0.52
N TRP A 252 1.47 14.47 -0.45
CA TRP A 252 1.41 15.68 -1.27
C TRP A 252 0.82 16.87 -0.49
N ASN A 253 1.09 18.07 -0.98
CA ASN A 253 0.41 19.29 -0.56
C ASN A 253 -0.62 19.71 -1.62
N GLY A 254 -1.73 20.29 -1.17
CA GLY A 254 -2.69 20.99 -2.03
C GLY A 254 -2.44 22.50 -2.11
N GLY A 255 -3.39 23.24 -2.71
CA GLY A 255 -3.39 24.71 -2.72
C GLY A 255 -2.20 25.33 -3.46
N THR A 256 -1.68 26.45 -2.97
CA THR A 256 -0.59 27.21 -3.61
C THR A 256 0.77 26.51 -3.57
N LYS A 257 0.92 25.47 -2.74
CA LYS A 257 2.14 24.66 -2.62
C LYS A 257 1.97 23.27 -3.25
N LYS A 258 1.09 23.15 -4.26
CA LYS A 258 0.71 21.87 -4.87
C LYS A 258 1.93 21.07 -5.35
N GLY A 259 2.10 19.86 -4.84
CA GLY A 259 3.24 19.02 -5.18
C GLY A 259 3.45 17.84 -4.24
N GLY A 260 4.08 16.78 -4.73
CA GLY A 260 4.51 15.64 -3.93
C GLY A 260 5.61 16.05 -2.95
N THR A 261 5.55 15.52 -1.72
CA THR A 261 6.47 15.88 -0.64
C THR A 261 7.73 15.04 -0.60
N GLY A 262 7.70 13.84 -1.20
CA GLY A 262 8.74 12.82 -1.06
C GLY A 262 8.67 12.02 0.25
N ARG A 263 7.66 12.24 1.09
CA ARG A 263 7.42 11.43 2.29
C ARG A 263 6.80 10.07 1.90
N PRO A 264 7.17 8.94 2.54
CA PRO A 264 7.98 8.85 3.74
C PRO A 264 9.45 8.42 3.50
N VAL A 265 10.09 8.90 2.42
CA VAL A 265 11.47 8.49 2.08
C VAL A 265 12.46 8.75 3.22
N PRO A 266 12.48 9.92 3.89
CA PRO A 266 13.38 10.15 5.03
C PRO A 266 13.18 9.17 6.18
N LEU A 267 11.91 8.91 6.58
CA LEU A 267 11.59 7.92 7.62
C LEU A 267 12.15 6.55 7.25
N LEU A 268 11.83 6.06 6.05
CA LEU A 268 12.21 4.71 5.62
C LEU A 268 13.72 4.57 5.46
N ALA A 269 14.41 5.60 4.94
CA ALA A 269 15.87 5.59 4.85
C ALA A 269 16.51 5.51 6.24
N GLU A 270 16.04 6.31 7.20
CA GLU A 270 16.53 6.29 8.59
C GLU A 270 16.29 4.93 9.25
N LEU A 271 15.08 4.38 9.11
CA LEU A 271 14.70 3.06 9.62
C LEU A 271 15.61 1.96 9.07
N ILE A 272 15.89 1.97 7.76
CA ILE A 272 16.69 0.92 7.11
C ILE A 272 18.16 1.03 7.49
N LEU A 273 18.69 2.26 7.57
CA LEU A 273 20.10 2.49 7.86
C LEU A 273 20.44 2.32 9.33
N LYS A 274 19.50 2.57 10.26
CA LYS A 274 19.78 2.58 11.70
C LYS A 274 18.87 1.68 12.55
N GLY A 275 17.69 1.28 12.04
CA GLY A 275 16.67 0.56 12.80
C GLY A 275 16.92 -0.94 13.01
N ASN A 276 18.01 -1.49 12.48
CA ASN A 276 18.41 -2.90 12.63
C ASN A 276 17.25 -3.89 12.31
N LEU A 277 16.84 -3.93 11.05
CA LEU A 277 15.81 -4.85 10.51
C LEU A 277 16.40 -6.09 9.78
#